data_AF-A0A6N3A972-F1
#
_entry.id   AF-A0A6N3A972-F1
#
_cell.length_a   1.000
_cell.length_b   1.000
_cell.length_c   1.000
_cell.angle_alpha   90.00
_cell.angle_beta   90.00
_cell.angle_gamma   90.00
#
_symmetry.space_group_name_H-M   'P 1'
#
loop_
_entity.id
_entity.type
_entity.pdbx_description
1 polymer ?
#
loop_
_entity_poly.entity_id
_entity_poly.type
_entity_poly.pdbx_seq_one_letter_code
_entity_poly.pdbx_strand_id
1 'polypeptide(L)'
;MNKQFKLIIKILLMIISGRYYYSILTNEYCYKFVDQKKIQNLKTNTLGIGTYNIKSLNYGKNDLKSFNKDIIDLKLDIICLQEVDKNSLRSGNFDMLKIMANSSGYCYYYFYPTM
;
A
#
# COMPACT_ATOMS: atom_id res chain seq x y z
N MET A 1 -41.82 15.45 28.64
CA MET A 1 -40.74 15.72 27.65
C MET A 1 -41.37 15.91 26.27
N ASN A 2 -41.20 17.10 25.68
CA ASN A 2 -41.93 17.52 24.48
C ASN A 2 -41.56 16.64 23.26
N LYS A 3 -42.50 16.35 22.35
CA LYS A 3 -42.25 15.44 21.20
C LYS A 3 -41.08 15.94 20.33
N GLN A 4 -40.96 17.25 20.16
CA GLN A 4 -39.85 17.89 19.46
C GLN A 4 -38.49 17.63 20.14
N PHE A 5 -38.45 17.63 21.48
CA PHE A 5 -37.23 17.36 22.24
C PHE A 5 -36.73 15.92 22.07
N LYS A 6 -37.64 14.93 22.01
CA LYS A 6 -37.30 13.53 21.71
C LYS A 6 -36.72 13.34 20.30
N LEU A 7 -37.22 14.11 19.32
CA LEU A 7 -36.74 14.06 17.94
C LEU A 7 -35.29 14.57 17.84
N ILE A 8 -35.00 15.69 18.50
CA ILE A 8 -33.66 16.30 18.53
C ILE A 8 -32.64 15.31 19.11
N ILE A 9 -32.97 14.63 20.23
CA ILE A 9 -32.08 13.63 20.85
C ILE A 9 -31.78 12.48 19.89
N LYS A 10 -32.79 11.97 19.15
CA LYS A 10 -32.58 10.89 18.17
C LYS A 10 -31.65 11.30 17.04
N ILE A 11 -31.82 12.51 16.52
CA ILE A 11 -30.94 13.06 15.47
C ILE A 11 -29.50 13.18 16.01
N LEU A 12 -29.33 13.66 17.23
CA LEU A 12 -28.01 13.79 17.85
C LEU A 12 -27.31 12.44 17.99
N LEU A 13 -28.03 11.42 18.47
CA LEU A 13 -27.51 10.06 18.61
C LEU A 13 -27.09 9.46 17.27
N MET A 14 -27.85 9.71 16.20
CA MET A 14 -27.53 9.24 14.84
C MET A 14 -26.27 9.93 14.29
N ILE A 15 -26.08 11.23 14.55
CA ILE A 15 -24.89 11.95 14.13
C ILE A 15 -23.64 11.45 14.87
N ILE A 16 -23.76 11.22 16.18
CA ILE A 16 -22.66 10.73 17.03
C ILE A 16 -22.24 9.32 16.59
N SER A 17 -23.19 8.41 16.39
CA SER A 17 -22.88 7.06 15.93
C SER A 17 -22.29 7.07 14.52
N GLY A 18 -22.84 7.86 13.60
CA GLY A 18 -22.30 8.01 12.24
C GLY A 18 -20.85 8.51 12.24
N ARG A 19 -20.53 9.51 13.07
CA ARG A 19 -19.14 10.01 13.20
C ARG A 19 -18.20 8.97 13.84
N TYR A 20 -18.69 8.19 14.79
CA TYR A 20 -17.91 7.11 15.40
C TYR A 20 -17.56 6.01 14.39
N TYR A 21 -18.55 5.53 13.62
CA TYR A 21 -18.32 4.55 12.56
C TYR A 21 -17.38 5.08 11.48
N TYR A 22 -17.54 6.34 11.06
CA TYR A 22 -16.64 6.97 10.10
C TYR A 22 -15.20 7.04 10.64
N SER A 23 -15.01 7.41 11.90
CA SER A 23 -13.70 7.46 12.55
C SER A 23 -13.01 6.10 12.56
N ILE A 24 -13.73 5.02 12.92
CA ILE A 24 -13.20 3.65 12.90
C ILE A 24 -12.80 3.26 11.46
N LEU A 25 -13.70 3.44 10.50
CA LEU A 25 -13.42 3.16 9.09
C LEU A 25 -12.18 3.92 8.61
N THR A 26 -12.07 5.21 8.90
CA THR A 26 -10.90 6.00 8.46
C THR A 26 -9.60 5.62 9.18
N ASN A 27 -9.66 5.15 10.44
CA ASN A 27 -8.46 4.71 11.16
C ASN A 27 -7.87 3.42 10.60
N GLU A 28 -8.66 2.53 10.01
CA GLU A 28 -8.16 1.30 9.38
C GLU A 28 -7.40 1.57 8.06
N TYR A 29 -7.65 2.71 7.41
CA TYR A 29 -6.99 3.09 6.15
C TYR A 29 -5.91 4.19 6.28
N CYS A 30 -5.81 4.83 7.45
CA CYS A 30 -4.85 5.91 7.67
C CYS A 30 -3.63 5.42 8.46
N TYR A 31 -2.56 5.05 7.75
CA TYR A 31 -1.26 4.81 8.35
C TYR A 31 -0.68 6.15 8.85
N LYS A 32 -0.52 6.32 10.16
CA LYS A 32 0.17 7.50 10.71
C LYS A 32 1.67 7.32 10.51
N PHE A 33 2.27 8.15 9.65
CA PHE A 33 3.72 8.26 9.58
C PHE A 33 4.25 8.68 10.96
N VAL A 34 5.03 7.80 11.58
CA VAL A 34 5.74 8.09 12.81
C VAL A 34 6.71 9.23 12.55
N ASP A 35 6.70 10.23 13.42
CA ASP A 35 7.53 11.43 13.32
C ASP A 35 9.03 11.06 13.28
N GLN A 36 9.64 11.23 12.11
CA GLN A 36 10.99 10.75 11.80
C GLN A 36 12.07 11.39 12.70
N LYS A 37 11.78 12.54 13.31
CA LYS A 37 12.71 13.23 14.22
C LYS A 37 13.00 12.44 15.50
N LYS A 38 12.14 11.50 15.89
CA LYS A 38 12.35 10.66 17.09
C LYS A 38 13.24 9.44 16.85
N ILE A 39 13.45 9.05 15.59
CA ILE A 39 14.15 7.81 15.20
C ILE A 39 15.67 8.04 15.00
N GLN A 40 16.10 9.28 14.78
CA GLN A 40 17.48 9.64 14.41
C GLN A 40 18.57 9.24 15.43
N ASN A 41 18.19 8.86 16.67
CA ASN A 41 19.13 8.49 17.73
C ASN A 41 19.11 7.00 18.15
N LEU A 42 18.41 6.15 17.42
CA LEU A 42 18.52 4.70 17.62
C LEU A 42 19.21 4.09 16.40
N LYS A 43 20.42 3.52 16.60
CA LYS A 43 20.92 2.45 15.72
C LYS A 43 19.88 1.33 15.77
N THR A 44 18.93 1.41 14.86
CA THR A 44 17.78 0.53 14.83
C THR A 44 18.00 -0.45 13.69
N ASN A 45 17.87 -1.73 14.01
CA ASN A 45 17.55 -2.76 13.03
C ASN A 45 16.12 -2.48 12.51
N THR A 46 15.92 -1.38 11.77
CA THR A 46 14.63 -1.11 11.12
C THR A 46 14.50 -1.98 9.90
N LEU A 47 13.37 -2.68 9.79
CA LEU A 47 12.99 -3.43 8.61
C LEU A 47 12.02 -2.57 7.77
N GLY A 48 12.46 -2.15 6.59
CA GLY A 48 11.64 -1.41 5.63
C GLY A 48 10.76 -2.36 4.82
N ILE A 49 9.44 -2.25 4.99
CA ILE A 49 8.45 -3.05 4.25
C ILE A 49 7.55 -2.12 3.45
N GLY A 50 7.37 -2.40 2.16
CA GLY A 50 6.46 -1.67 1.29
C GLY A 50 5.48 -2.57 0.56
N THR A 51 4.33 -2.01 0.18
CA THR A 51 3.38 -2.65 -0.73
C THR A 51 3.06 -1.69 -1.86
N TYR A 52 3.04 -2.19 -3.09
CA TYR A 52 2.78 -1.36 -4.26
C TYR A 52 2.02 -2.12 -5.35
N ASN A 53 0.87 -1.58 -5.73
CA ASN A 53 0.12 -2.07 -6.86
C ASN A 53 0.67 -1.43 -8.13
N ILE A 54 1.31 -2.23 -8.96
CA ILE A 54 1.95 -1.75 -10.20
C ILE A 54 0.94 -1.55 -11.35
N LYS A 55 -0.33 -1.91 -11.15
CA LYS A 55 -1.39 -1.93 -12.16
C LYS A 55 -0.92 -2.54 -13.48
N SER A 56 -0.09 -3.58 -13.34
CA SER A 56 0.58 -4.33 -14.40
C SER A 56 1.46 -3.52 -15.36
N LEU A 57 1.90 -2.32 -14.97
CA LEU A 57 2.79 -1.45 -15.75
C LEU A 57 2.44 -1.46 -17.24
N ASN A 58 1.24 -0.97 -17.58
CA ASN A 58 0.69 -0.74 -18.93
C ASN A 58 1.66 -0.94 -20.13
N TYR A 59 2.05 -2.19 -20.40
CA TYR A 59 2.73 -2.67 -21.60
C TYR A 59 3.95 -1.85 -22.10
N GLY A 60 5.02 -1.70 -21.32
CA GLY A 60 6.26 -1.14 -21.89
C GLY A 60 7.55 -1.28 -21.09
N LYS A 61 8.67 -1.53 -21.79
CA LYS A 61 10.05 -1.44 -21.25
C LYS A 61 10.35 -0.09 -20.58
N ASN A 62 9.65 0.97 -20.99
CA ASN A 62 9.89 2.33 -20.51
C ASN A 62 9.40 2.53 -19.07
N ASP A 63 8.26 1.95 -18.70
CA ASP A 63 7.67 2.10 -17.35
C ASP A 63 8.41 1.24 -16.31
N LEU A 64 9.03 0.14 -16.75
CA LEU A 64 9.83 -0.73 -15.90
C LEU A 64 11.08 -0.01 -15.36
N LYS A 65 11.66 0.91 -16.13
CA LYS A 65 12.79 1.73 -15.67
C LYS A 65 12.40 2.73 -14.59
N SER A 66 11.23 3.38 -14.72
CA SER A 66 10.77 4.33 -13.69
C SER A 66 10.46 3.57 -12.40
N PHE A 67 9.76 2.44 -12.50
CA PHE A 67 9.49 1.57 -11.36
C PHE A 67 10.78 1.17 -10.63
N ASN A 68 11.78 0.66 -11.37
CA ASN A 68 13.04 0.24 -10.75
C ASN A 68 13.73 1.39 -10.01
N LYS A 69 13.70 2.60 -10.58
CA LYS A 69 14.27 3.79 -9.94
C LYS A 69 13.56 4.10 -8.63
N ASP A 70 12.22 4.14 -8.65
CA ASP A 70 11.42 4.42 -7.47
C ASP A 70 11.67 3.38 -6.36
N ILE A 71 11.75 2.09 -6.71
CA ILE A 71 12.00 1.03 -5.73
C ILE A 71 13.42 1.09 -5.14
N ILE A 72 14.43 1.39 -5.96
CA ILE A 72 15.82 1.56 -5.50
C ILE A 72 15.92 2.76 -4.54
N ASP A 73 15.24 3.86 -4.86
CA ASP A 73 15.26 5.08 -4.06
C ASP A 73 14.56 4.89 -2.70
N LEU A 74 13.53 4.04 -2.63
CA LEU A 74 12.83 3.70 -1.38
C LEU A 74 13.67 2.86 -0.41
N LYS A 75 14.70 2.14 -0.88
CA LYS A 75 15.60 1.29 -0.06
C LYS A 75 14.85 0.35 0.90
N LEU A 76 13.83 -0.34 0.39
CA LEU A 76 13.06 -1.32 1.16
C LEU A 76 13.82 -2.63 1.29
N ASP A 77 13.66 -3.30 2.43
CA ASP A 77 14.19 -4.65 2.64
C ASP A 77 13.22 -5.70 2.07
N ILE A 78 11.91 -5.44 2.16
CA ILE A 78 10.84 -6.31 1.66
C ILE A 78 9.82 -5.48 0.88
N ILE A 79 9.45 -5.96 -0.30
CA ILE A 79 8.40 -5.35 -1.11
C ILE A 79 7.36 -6.38 -1.56
N CYS A 80 6.09 -6.04 -1.36
CA CYS A 80 4.94 -6.78 -1.88
C CYS A 80 4.39 -6.08 -3.11
N LEU A 81 4.30 -6.78 -4.24
CA LEU A 81 3.80 -6.25 -5.49
C LEU A 81 2.45 -6.89 -5.85
N GLN A 82 1.46 -6.06 -6.21
CA GLN A 82 0.17 -6.53 -6.73
C GLN A 82 0.02 -6.26 -8.22
N GLU A 83 -0.85 -7.05 -8.86
CA GLU A 83 -1.12 -6.99 -10.31
C GLU A 83 0.14 -7.20 -11.15
N VAL A 84 1.02 -8.10 -10.70
CA VAL A 84 2.22 -8.51 -11.45
C VAL A 84 1.87 -9.60 -12.44
N ASP A 85 2.27 -9.41 -13.69
CA ASP A 85 2.16 -10.45 -14.71
C ASP A 85 3.39 -11.36 -14.71
N LYS A 86 3.15 -12.66 -14.89
CA LYS A 86 4.17 -13.67 -15.12
C LYS A 86 3.77 -14.55 -16.29
N ASN A 87 4.52 -14.50 -17.38
CA ASN A 87 4.30 -15.30 -18.58
C ASN A 87 2.86 -15.16 -19.14
N SER A 88 2.30 -13.95 -19.05
CA SER A 88 0.96 -13.66 -19.56
C SER A 88 1.03 -13.05 -20.95
N LEU A 89 0.01 -13.27 -21.79
CA LEU A 89 -0.09 -12.62 -23.12
C LEU A 89 -0.03 -11.09 -23.00
N ARG A 90 -0.61 -10.56 -21.91
CA ARG A 90 -0.59 -9.14 -21.56
C ARG A 90 0.80 -8.60 -21.23
N SER A 91 1.68 -9.42 -20.68
CA SER A 91 3.07 -9.01 -20.47
C SER A 91 3.97 -9.34 -21.65
N GLY A 92 3.42 -9.75 -22.81
CA GLY A 92 4.26 -10.25 -23.90
C GLY A 92 5.03 -11.52 -23.53
N ASN A 93 4.47 -12.31 -22.60
CA ASN A 93 5.06 -13.53 -22.04
C ASN A 93 6.33 -13.30 -21.21
N PHE A 94 6.46 -12.14 -20.55
CA PHE A 94 7.58 -11.83 -19.66
C PHE A 94 7.34 -12.28 -18.21
N ASP A 95 8.42 -12.67 -17.53
CA ASP A 95 8.45 -12.79 -16.08
C ASP A 95 8.82 -11.42 -15.49
N MET A 96 7.81 -10.57 -15.27
CA MET A 96 8.04 -9.20 -14.79
C MET A 96 8.66 -9.19 -13.40
N LEU A 97 8.25 -10.12 -12.53
CA LEU A 97 8.79 -10.23 -11.17
C LEU A 97 10.30 -10.48 -11.19
N LYS A 98 10.76 -11.43 -12.01
CA LYS A 98 12.19 -11.74 -12.14
C LYS A 98 12.99 -10.53 -12.63
N ILE A 99 12.46 -9.82 -13.63
CA ILE A 99 13.14 -8.64 -14.20
C ILE A 99 13.25 -7.53 -13.14
N MET A 100 12.17 -7.25 -12.41
CA MET A 100 12.13 -6.26 -11.33
C MET A 100 13.10 -6.60 -10.20
N ALA A 101 13.06 -7.85 -9.70
CA ALA A 101 13.92 -8.29 -8.61
C ALA A 101 15.42 -8.13 -8.98
N ASN A 102 15.79 -8.60 -10.17
CA ASN A 102 17.17 -8.47 -10.66
C ASN A 102 17.59 -7.00 -10.85
N SER A 103 16.69 -6.14 -11.32
CA SER A 103 17.02 -4.74 -11.59
C SER A 103 17.13 -3.90 -10.31
N SER A 104 16.35 -4.23 -9.29
CA SER A 104 16.34 -3.52 -8.01
C SER A 104 17.27 -4.13 -6.96
N GLY A 105 17.98 -5.22 -7.28
CA GLY A 105 19.00 -5.82 -6.40
C GLY A 105 18.46 -6.79 -5.34
N TYR A 106 17.22 -7.29 -5.49
CA TYR A 106 16.66 -8.28 -4.55
C TYR A 106 17.18 -9.68 -4.88
N CYS A 107 17.85 -10.31 -3.91
CA CYS A 107 18.36 -11.69 -4.07
C CYS A 107 17.27 -12.77 -3.98
N TYR A 108 16.10 -12.43 -3.42
CA TYR A 108 14.99 -13.36 -3.24
C TYR A 108 13.71 -12.73 -3.78
N TYR A 109 12.96 -13.52 -4.56
CA TYR A 109 11.65 -13.15 -5.07
C TYR A 109 10.79 -14.41 -5.22
N TYR A 110 9.47 -14.28 -5.01
CA TYR A 110 8.52 -15.37 -5.19
C TYR A 110 7.22 -14.86 -5.78
N PHE A 111 6.70 -15.56 -6.80
CA PHE A 111 5.45 -15.19 -7.46
C PHE A 111 4.30 -16.04 -6.92
N TYR A 112 3.27 -15.36 -6.41
CA TYR A 112 2.02 -16.00 -6.00
C TYR A 112 0.97 -15.82 -7.10
N PRO A 113 0.63 -16.89 -7.87
CA PRO A 113 -0.44 -16.80 -8.85
C PRO A 113 -1.78 -16.65 -8.14
N THR A 114 -2.60 -15.70 -8.59
CA THR A 114 -4.03 -15.64 -8.23
C THR A 114 -4.76 -16.68 -9.07
N MET A 115 -5.46 -17.61 -8.41
CA MET A 115 -6.31 -18.63 -9.06
C MET A 115 -7.47 -17.99 -9.83
#